data_AF-A0ABD2TAD2-F1
#
_entry.id   AF-A0ABD2TAD2-F1
#
_cell.length_a   1.000
_cell.length_b   1.000
_cell.length_c   1.000
_cell.angle_alpha   90.00
_cell.angle_beta   90.00
_cell.angle_gamma   90.00
#
_symmetry.space_group_name_H-M   'P 1'
#
loop_
_entity.id
_entity.type
_entity.pdbx_description
1 polymer ?
#
loop_
_entity_poly.entity_id
_entity_poly.type
_entity_poly.pdbx_seq_one_letter_code
_entity_poly.pdbx_strand_id
1 'polypeptide(L)'
;MAFFFPSFLFLIFFLLQQPLFSTATLHGTSLFKSHLITQLDSSSKNNNATPTTYFEVTKSIDLPKTNPCSYLVLQQDFGYTYGKTPFLANYTPPFNCPSQKFSKIVLEWKATCKGRQFDRIFGVWLSGVEIFRSCTAEPRANGIAWTVKKDITRYYSLLMMKNQILAVYMGNIVDSTYTGVYHVELFIHFYPAEEMYSDYKRNSDYSYEAFDSRADLILPISRNMPLNDGLWFEVENSTDVQSKEFEIPQNAYRAVLEIYVSFHENDEFWYGNPPNDYIRANNLTDTSGNGAFREVVVSVDDVVVGAVWPFTVIYTGGVNPLLWRPISGIGSFDLPSYDIEITPFLGKILDGNTHKISFSVTNALNVWYIDANLHLWLDEKSIKTEG
;
A
#
# COMPACT_ATOMS: atom_id res chain seq x y z
N MET A 1 -23.48 -21.00 -76.65
CA MET A 1 -23.99 -19.62 -76.61
C MET A 1 -24.69 -19.46 -75.27
N ALA A 2 -24.02 -18.90 -74.28
CA ALA A 2 -23.94 -17.46 -74.02
C ALA A 2 -25.17 -16.96 -73.23
N PHE A 3 -24.90 -16.62 -71.96
CA PHE A 3 -25.43 -15.49 -71.17
C PHE A 3 -26.64 -15.62 -70.18
N PHE A 4 -26.32 -15.10 -68.97
CA PHE A 4 -27.09 -14.41 -67.92
C PHE A 4 -27.91 -15.16 -66.82
N PHE A 5 -27.28 -15.22 -65.63
CA PHE A 5 -27.70 -14.81 -64.26
C PHE A 5 -29.20 -14.72 -63.88
N PRO A 6 -29.56 -15.08 -62.62
CA PRO A 6 -29.39 -14.14 -61.52
C PRO A 6 -28.95 -14.78 -60.19
N SER A 7 -27.71 -14.52 -59.76
CA SER A 7 -27.30 -14.56 -58.36
C SER A 7 -27.33 -13.13 -57.81
N PHE A 8 -28.50 -12.65 -57.42
CA PHE A 8 -28.70 -11.31 -56.85
C PHE A 8 -29.38 -11.35 -55.47
N LEU A 9 -29.31 -12.48 -54.75
CA LEU A 9 -29.93 -12.62 -53.43
C LEU A 9 -28.97 -12.91 -52.26
N PHE A 10 -27.67 -13.06 -52.50
CA PHE A 10 -26.70 -13.33 -51.42
C PHE A 10 -25.78 -12.14 -51.06
N LEU A 11 -25.93 -10.99 -51.72
CA LEU A 11 -25.11 -9.80 -51.41
C LEU A 11 -25.78 -8.81 -50.44
N ILE A 12 -27.04 -9.03 -50.06
CA ILE A 12 -27.79 -8.08 -49.20
C ILE A 12 -27.57 -8.37 -47.70
N PHE A 13 -27.14 -9.59 -47.33
CA PHE A 13 -26.95 -9.95 -45.92
C PHE A 13 -25.58 -9.56 -45.34
N PHE A 14 -24.60 -9.18 -46.18
CA PHE A 14 -23.27 -8.73 -45.73
C PHE A 14 -23.13 -7.21 -45.55
N LEU A 15 -24.16 -6.43 -45.90
CA LEU A 15 -24.16 -4.97 -45.73
C LEU A 15 -24.85 -4.50 -44.42
N LEU A 16 -25.33 -5.42 -43.58
CA LEU A 16 -26.04 -5.11 -42.32
C LEU A 16 -25.25 -5.45 -41.03
N GLN A 17 -23.96 -5.81 -41.14
CA GLN A 17 -23.07 -5.98 -39.98
C GLN A 17 -21.79 -5.13 -40.09
N GLN A 18 -21.91 -3.90 -40.58
CA GLN A 18 -20.92 -2.87 -40.27
C GLN A 18 -21.27 -2.38 -38.85
N PRO A 19 -20.35 -2.43 -37.86
CA PRO A 19 -20.58 -1.70 -36.63
C PRO A 19 -20.68 -0.23 -37.05
N LEU A 20 -21.76 0.43 -36.68
CA LEU A 20 -21.91 1.86 -36.80
C LEU A 20 -20.62 2.49 -36.30
N PHE A 21 -19.85 3.09 -37.21
CA PHE A 21 -18.82 4.04 -36.84
C PHE A 21 -19.54 5.09 -36.00
N SER A 22 -19.32 5.05 -34.70
CA SER A 22 -19.68 6.14 -33.82
C SER A 22 -18.81 7.30 -34.28
N THR A 23 -19.34 8.12 -35.18
CA THR A 23 -18.86 9.48 -35.38
C THR A 23 -19.31 10.25 -34.15
N ALA A 24 -18.66 9.97 -33.02
CA ALA A 24 -18.54 10.95 -31.96
C ALA A 24 -17.79 12.10 -32.61
N THR A 25 -18.54 13.09 -33.09
CA THR A 25 -18.03 14.43 -33.33
C THR A 25 -17.32 14.83 -32.05
N LEU A 26 -16.00 14.67 -32.02
CA LEU A 26 -15.11 15.41 -31.16
C LEU A 26 -15.38 16.86 -31.50
N HIS A 27 -16.37 17.45 -30.82
CA HIS A 27 -16.53 18.88 -30.81
C HIS A 27 -15.16 19.39 -30.40
N GLY A 28 -14.50 20.08 -31.32
CA GLY A 28 -13.27 20.79 -31.04
C GLY A 28 -13.58 21.73 -29.89
N THR A 29 -13.29 21.28 -28.68
CA THR A 29 -13.17 22.16 -27.54
C THR A 29 -12.01 23.05 -27.96
N SER A 30 -12.34 24.30 -28.30
CA SER A 30 -11.40 25.38 -28.22
C SER A 30 -10.80 25.24 -26.82
N LEU A 31 -9.62 24.60 -26.74
CA LEU A 31 -8.77 24.64 -25.57
C LEU A 31 -8.78 26.11 -25.19
N PHE A 32 -9.40 26.44 -24.06
CA PHE A 32 -9.18 27.73 -23.45
C PHE A 32 -7.67 27.83 -23.41
N LYS A 33 -7.10 28.73 -24.24
CA LYS A 33 -5.73 29.17 -24.03
C LYS A 33 -5.73 29.54 -22.56
N SER A 34 -5.09 28.72 -21.73
CA SER A 34 -4.72 29.18 -20.42
C SER A 34 -3.87 30.41 -20.73
N HIS A 35 -4.43 31.58 -20.45
CA HIS A 35 -3.56 32.64 -20.03
C HIS A 35 -2.86 32.01 -18.84
N LEU A 36 -1.63 31.53 -19.08
CA LEU A 36 -0.63 31.42 -18.05
C LEU A 36 -0.76 32.73 -17.30
N ILE A 37 -1.42 32.67 -16.15
CA ILE A 37 -1.07 33.56 -15.07
C ILE A 37 0.36 33.12 -14.83
N THR A 38 1.29 33.80 -15.51
CA THR A 38 2.60 34.06 -14.97
C THR A 38 2.29 34.68 -13.61
N GLN A 39 2.11 33.82 -12.61
CA GLN A 39 2.55 34.15 -11.29
C GLN A 39 4.02 34.40 -11.53
N LEU A 40 4.31 35.68 -11.76
CA LEU A 40 5.59 36.25 -11.49
C LEU A 40 6.02 35.58 -10.18
N ASP A 41 7.08 34.79 -10.26
CA ASP A 41 8.03 34.63 -9.18
C ASP A 41 8.58 36.03 -8.87
N SER A 42 7.70 36.93 -8.40
CA SER A 42 8.10 38.07 -7.64
C SER A 42 8.58 37.47 -6.33
N SER A 43 9.89 37.33 -6.28
CA SER A 43 10.69 37.11 -5.10
C SER A 43 10.27 38.09 -3.98
N SER A 44 9.18 37.79 -3.28
CA SER A 44 9.06 38.18 -1.88
C SER A 44 9.74 37.06 -1.11
N LYS A 45 10.98 37.34 -0.67
CA LYS A 45 11.64 36.60 0.41
C LYS A 45 10.82 36.78 1.70
N ASN A 46 9.60 36.23 1.74
CA ASN A 46 8.87 36.08 2.98
C ASN A 46 9.38 34.79 3.63
N ASN A 47 10.49 34.91 4.36
CA ASN A 47 11.00 33.87 5.24
C ASN A 47 10.01 33.46 6.35
N ASN A 48 8.83 34.10 6.42
CA ASN A 48 7.76 33.88 7.40
C ASN A 48 6.48 33.26 6.79
N ALA A 49 6.49 32.79 5.54
CA ALA A 49 5.33 32.06 5.01
C ALA A 49 5.16 30.75 5.77
N THR A 50 3.97 30.50 6.33
CA THR A 50 3.67 29.25 7.02
C THR A 50 3.77 28.07 6.05
N PRO A 51 4.29 26.91 6.51
CA PRO A 51 4.28 25.69 5.71
C PRO A 51 2.86 25.34 5.25
N THR A 52 2.76 24.78 4.04
CA THR A 52 1.46 24.33 3.51
C THR A 52 1.11 23.00 4.17
N THR A 53 -0.05 22.92 4.82
CA THR A 53 -0.53 21.65 5.39
C THR A 53 -1.13 20.78 4.30
N TYR A 54 -0.56 19.61 4.06
CA TYR A 54 -1.11 18.60 3.15
C TYR A 54 -1.98 17.61 3.93
N PHE A 55 -2.99 17.06 3.27
CA PHE A 55 -3.86 16.04 3.83
C PHE A 55 -4.40 15.12 2.75
N GLU A 56 -4.79 13.92 3.16
CA GLU A 56 -5.57 12.98 2.35
C GLU A 56 -7.02 12.98 2.85
N VAL A 57 -7.99 12.85 1.95
CA VAL A 57 -9.38 12.60 2.34
C VAL A 57 -9.54 11.12 2.68
N THR A 58 -9.61 10.82 3.98
CA THR A 58 -9.76 9.45 4.49
C THR A 58 -11.01 9.29 5.35
N LYS A 59 -11.44 8.04 5.53
CA LYS A 59 -12.44 7.71 6.54
C LYS A 59 -11.85 7.99 7.92
N SER A 60 -12.60 8.68 8.77
CA SER A 60 -12.18 8.94 10.15
C SER A 60 -11.99 7.63 10.92
N ILE A 61 -10.97 7.58 11.78
CA ILE A 61 -10.77 6.47 12.71
C ILE A 61 -11.73 6.68 13.88
N ASP A 62 -12.61 5.71 14.11
CA ASP A 62 -13.49 5.71 15.27
C ASP A 62 -12.66 5.48 16.55
N LEU A 63 -12.46 6.55 17.32
CA LEU A 63 -11.68 6.54 18.55
C LEU A 63 -12.56 6.36 19.79
N PRO A 64 -12.12 5.57 20.78
CA PRO A 64 -12.72 5.57 22.12
C PRO A 64 -12.61 6.95 22.77
N LYS A 65 -13.52 7.26 23.70
CA LYS A 65 -13.51 8.51 24.48
C LYS A 65 -12.41 8.55 25.55
N THR A 66 -11.72 7.43 25.77
CA THR A 66 -10.61 7.33 26.73
C THR A 66 -9.41 8.15 26.27
N ASN A 67 -8.64 8.68 27.21
CA ASN A 67 -7.36 9.33 26.88
C ASN A 67 -6.33 8.30 26.42
N PRO A 68 -5.65 8.52 25.28
CA PRO A 68 -4.63 7.60 24.81
C PRO A 68 -3.35 7.73 25.62
N CYS A 69 -2.71 6.61 25.86
CA CYS A 69 -1.31 6.56 26.26
C CYS A 69 -0.45 6.69 25.00
N SER A 70 0.23 7.81 24.85
CA SER A 70 0.92 8.19 23.60
C SER A 70 2.40 8.35 23.85
N TYR A 71 3.25 7.88 22.94
CA TYR A 71 4.68 8.16 23.00
C TYR A 71 5.32 8.21 21.62
N LEU A 72 6.45 8.92 21.56
CA LEU A 72 7.31 9.03 20.40
C LEU A 72 8.15 7.77 20.27
N VAL A 73 8.02 7.08 19.14
CA VAL A 73 8.78 5.86 18.84
C VAL A 73 10.05 6.17 18.06
N LEU A 74 9.97 7.12 17.12
CA LEU A 74 11.10 7.53 16.27
C LEU A 74 10.99 9.03 15.98
N GLN A 75 12.12 9.72 16.05
CA GLN A 75 12.30 11.06 15.47
C GLN A 75 13.55 11.03 14.62
N GLN A 76 13.43 11.32 13.33
CA GLN A 76 14.51 11.11 12.37
C GLN A 76 14.41 12.05 11.17
N ASP A 77 15.58 12.48 10.69
CA ASP A 77 15.73 13.22 9.45
C ASP A 77 16.12 12.27 8.31
N PHE A 78 15.42 12.37 7.18
CA PHE A 78 15.67 11.60 5.96
C PHE A 78 16.13 12.54 4.84
N GLY A 79 17.45 12.55 4.60
CA GLY A 79 18.10 13.36 3.56
C GLY A 79 18.91 12.52 2.58
N TYR A 80 20.02 11.94 3.06
CA TYR A 80 20.96 11.13 2.25
C TYR A 80 20.78 9.62 2.54
N THR A 81 19.55 9.14 2.39
CA THR A 81 19.12 7.82 2.88
C THR A 81 18.85 6.82 1.76
N TYR A 82 18.82 7.27 0.50
CA TYR A 82 18.73 6.38 -0.65
C TYR A 82 19.93 5.41 -0.70
N GLY A 83 19.65 4.12 -0.91
CA GLY A 83 20.68 3.08 -0.92
C GLY A 83 21.32 2.84 0.45
N LYS A 84 20.66 3.21 1.55
CA LYS A 84 21.10 2.98 2.93
C LYS A 84 20.17 2.01 3.65
N THR A 85 20.69 1.41 4.72
CA THR A 85 19.87 0.57 5.61
C THR A 85 18.76 1.36 6.28
N PRO A 86 17.60 0.73 6.56
CA PRO A 86 16.55 1.33 7.36
C PRO A 86 17.07 1.84 8.71
N PHE A 87 16.49 2.92 9.21
CA PHE A 87 16.74 3.37 10.58
C PHE A 87 16.09 2.42 11.57
N LEU A 88 16.83 2.06 12.61
CA LEU A 88 16.38 1.14 13.64
C LEU A 88 16.12 1.87 14.95
N ALA A 89 14.99 1.57 15.57
CA ALA A 89 14.66 2.03 16.91
C ALA A 89 14.18 0.86 17.76
N ASN A 90 14.55 0.84 19.03
CA ASN A 90 14.01 -0.14 19.96
C ASN A 90 12.54 0.20 20.23
N TYR A 91 11.70 -0.82 20.14
CA TYR A 91 10.27 -0.70 20.44
C TYR A 91 9.94 -1.43 21.75
N THR A 92 9.33 -0.70 22.67
CA THR A 92 8.75 -1.28 23.88
C THR A 92 7.28 -0.88 23.99
N PRO A 93 6.35 -1.84 24.21
CA PRO A 93 4.96 -1.54 24.51
C PRO A 93 4.87 -0.63 25.75
N PRO A 94 3.83 0.20 25.87
CA PRO A 94 3.77 1.16 26.95
C PRO A 94 3.21 0.51 28.24
N PHE A 95 4.05 -0.30 28.89
CA PHE A 95 3.70 -1.00 30.14
C PHE A 95 3.44 -0.07 31.33
N ASN A 96 3.82 1.20 31.22
CA ASN A 96 3.55 2.24 32.21
C ASN A 96 2.16 2.88 32.06
N CYS A 97 1.36 2.49 31.07
CA CYS A 97 -0.01 2.99 30.93
C CYS A 97 -0.93 2.45 32.03
N PRO A 98 -1.92 3.24 32.51
CA PRO A 98 -2.87 2.81 33.52
C PRO A 98 -3.68 1.56 33.14
N SER A 99 -3.99 1.40 31.86
CA SER A 99 -4.59 0.18 31.31
C SER A 99 -3.57 -0.55 30.45
N GLN A 100 -3.62 -1.89 30.49
CA GLN A 100 -2.88 -2.78 29.60
C GLN A 100 -3.80 -3.47 28.58
N LYS A 101 -5.08 -3.09 28.57
CA LYS A 101 -6.09 -3.56 27.61
C LYS A 101 -6.51 -2.39 26.73
N PHE A 102 -6.09 -2.44 25.46
CA PHE A 102 -6.38 -1.39 24.49
C PHE A 102 -7.42 -1.85 23.47
N SER A 103 -8.41 -0.98 23.23
CA SER A 103 -9.47 -1.20 22.24
C SER A 103 -9.09 -0.67 20.87
N LYS A 104 -8.22 0.35 20.82
CA LYS A 104 -7.74 0.99 19.59
C LYS A 104 -6.26 1.36 19.75
N ILE A 105 -5.46 1.10 18.73
CA ILE A 105 -4.06 1.52 18.65
C ILE A 105 -3.86 2.26 17.32
N VAL A 106 -3.38 3.49 17.38
CA VAL A 106 -3.22 4.37 16.22
C VAL A 106 -1.77 4.76 16.05
N LEU A 107 -1.24 4.53 14.86
CA LEU A 107 0.04 5.08 14.42
C LEU A 107 -0.19 6.50 13.91
N GLU A 108 0.61 7.46 14.37
CA GLU A 108 0.60 8.84 13.86
C GLU A 108 1.98 9.18 13.29
N TRP A 109 2.03 9.40 11.98
CA TRP A 109 3.21 9.87 11.27
C TRP A 109 3.09 11.37 11.04
N LYS A 110 4.04 12.16 11.55
CA LYS A 110 4.16 13.59 11.26
C LYS A 110 5.42 13.83 10.47
N ALA A 111 5.30 14.65 9.43
CA ALA A 111 6.48 15.06 8.69
C ALA A 111 6.40 16.49 8.21
N THR A 112 7.57 17.11 8.12
CA THR A 112 7.77 18.40 7.45
C THR A 112 8.89 18.28 6.43
N CYS A 113 8.81 19.08 5.38
CA CYS A 113 9.87 19.18 4.39
C CYS A 113 9.87 20.57 3.77
N LYS A 114 11.05 21.10 3.47
CA LYS A 114 11.21 22.36 2.75
C LYS A 114 12.33 22.21 1.73
N GLY A 115 12.10 22.71 0.52
CA GLY A 115 13.03 22.61 -0.59
C GLY A 115 12.34 21.99 -1.80
N ARG A 116 13.14 21.41 -2.70
CA ARG A 116 12.67 20.65 -3.85
C ARG A 116 12.88 19.17 -3.59
N GLN A 117 11.84 18.36 -3.78
CA GLN A 117 11.92 16.90 -3.72
C GLN A 117 10.77 16.31 -4.53
N PHE A 118 10.95 15.09 -5.05
CA PHE A 118 9.86 14.29 -5.60
C PHE A 118 9.29 13.37 -4.52
N ASP A 119 8.15 12.78 -4.84
CA ASP A 119 7.53 11.82 -3.96
C ASP A 119 8.36 10.53 -3.84
N ARG A 120 8.30 9.92 -2.65
CA ARG A 120 9.03 8.70 -2.29
C ARG A 120 8.08 7.77 -1.57
N ILE A 121 8.09 6.49 -1.93
CA ILE A 121 7.48 5.47 -1.09
C ILE A 121 8.40 5.17 0.09
N PHE A 122 7.78 4.98 1.26
CA PHE A 122 8.46 4.63 2.50
C PHE A 122 7.63 3.63 3.29
N GLY A 123 8.31 2.89 4.17
CA GLY A 123 7.70 1.83 4.97
C GLY A 123 8.15 1.87 6.43
N VAL A 124 7.29 1.34 7.30
CA VAL A 124 7.55 1.12 8.73
C VAL A 124 7.25 -0.34 9.05
N TRP A 125 8.25 -1.04 9.57
CA TRP A 125 8.14 -2.42 10.01
C TRP A 125 8.40 -2.55 11.50
N LEU A 126 7.66 -3.42 12.16
CA LEU A 126 7.93 -3.84 13.52
C LEU A 126 8.33 -5.31 13.51
N SER A 127 9.59 -5.59 13.81
CA SER A 127 10.20 -6.93 13.71
C SER A 127 9.95 -7.61 12.36
N GLY A 128 10.02 -6.83 11.28
CA GLY A 128 9.82 -7.29 9.90
C GLY A 128 8.37 -7.29 9.41
N VAL A 129 7.37 -7.10 10.28
CA VAL A 129 5.95 -6.98 9.88
C VAL A 129 5.70 -5.55 9.44
N GLU A 130 5.25 -5.32 8.20
CA GLU A 130 4.93 -3.98 7.72
C GLU A 130 3.63 -3.49 8.35
N ILE A 131 3.69 -2.38 9.07
CA ILE A 131 2.52 -1.79 9.75
C ILE A 131 2.05 -0.49 9.08
N PHE A 132 2.88 0.09 8.20
CA PHE A 132 2.56 1.32 7.50
C PHE A 132 3.40 1.47 6.22
N ARG A 133 2.71 1.69 5.10
CA ARG A 133 3.29 2.08 3.80
C ARG A 133 2.69 3.42 3.37
N SER A 134 3.51 4.31 2.84
CA SER A 134 3.07 5.67 2.52
C SER A 134 3.91 6.30 1.43
N CYS A 135 3.37 7.32 0.78
CA CYS A 135 4.02 8.20 -0.18
C CYS A 135 4.25 9.57 0.47
N THR A 136 5.47 10.11 0.37
CA THR A 136 5.76 11.45 0.88
C THR A 136 5.01 12.52 0.07
N ALA A 137 4.59 13.59 0.73
CA ALA A 137 4.11 14.79 0.06
C ALA A 137 5.26 15.56 -0.61
N GLU A 138 5.11 15.94 -1.89
CA GLU A 138 6.10 16.81 -2.54
C GLU A 138 6.13 18.23 -1.93
N PRO A 139 7.31 18.72 -1.51
CA PRO A 139 7.45 20.01 -0.87
C PRO A 139 7.26 21.21 -1.80
N ARG A 140 6.98 22.36 -1.18
CA ARG A 140 6.88 23.68 -1.83
C ARG A 140 7.98 24.60 -1.31
N ALA A 141 8.18 25.73 -2.00
CA ALA A 141 9.17 26.74 -1.61
C ALA A 141 8.98 27.28 -0.17
N ASN A 142 7.72 27.40 0.28
CA ASN A 142 7.37 27.80 1.67
C ASN A 142 7.42 26.64 2.67
N GLY A 143 7.75 25.42 2.24
CA GLY A 143 7.70 24.21 3.05
C GLY A 143 6.31 23.60 3.16
N ILE A 144 6.27 22.38 3.67
CA ILE A 144 5.06 21.58 3.85
C ILE A 144 5.06 20.88 5.21
N ALA A 145 3.87 20.55 5.69
CA ALA A 145 3.65 19.72 6.86
C ALA A 145 2.47 18.77 6.59
N TRP A 146 2.54 17.51 7.02
CA TRP A 146 1.42 16.57 6.93
C TRP A 146 1.44 15.63 8.11
N THR A 147 0.27 15.07 8.36
CA THR A 147 0.06 14.07 9.41
C THR A 147 -0.82 12.97 8.85
N VAL A 148 -0.40 11.73 9.06
CA VAL A 148 -1.16 10.53 8.71
C VAL A 148 -1.47 9.79 10.00
N LYS A 149 -2.71 9.32 10.13
CA LYS A 149 -3.12 8.46 11.23
C LYS A 149 -3.64 7.15 10.65
N LYS A 150 -3.10 6.03 11.12
CA LYS A 150 -3.50 4.69 10.71
C LYS A 150 -3.95 3.86 11.90
N ASP A 151 -5.09 3.20 11.78
CA ASP A 151 -5.52 2.20 12.75
C ASP A 151 -4.65 0.93 12.58
N ILE A 152 -3.79 0.68 13.56
CA ILE A 152 -2.89 -0.49 13.59
C ILE A 152 -3.34 -1.51 14.64
N THR A 153 -4.60 -1.43 15.12
CA THR A 153 -5.15 -2.33 16.15
C THR A 153 -5.11 -3.80 15.72
N ARG A 154 -5.17 -4.08 14.41
CA ARG A 154 -5.04 -5.45 13.89
C ARG A 154 -3.72 -6.12 14.29
N TYR A 155 -2.65 -5.33 14.50
CA TYR A 155 -1.35 -5.83 14.92
C TYR A 155 -1.19 -5.96 16.44
N TYR A 156 -2.29 -6.04 17.20
CA TYR A 156 -2.28 -5.97 18.66
C TYR A 156 -1.30 -6.96 19.31
N SER A 157 -1.30 -8.23 18.90
CA SER A 157 -0.41 -9.26 19.44
C SER A 157 1.06 -8.83 19.31
N LEU A 158 1.47 -8.42 18.12
CA LEU A 158 2.81 -7.90 17.82
C LEU A 158 3.15 -6.64 18.63
N LEU A 159 2.23 -5.66 18.69
CA LEU A 159 2.43 -4.38 19.38
C LEU A 159 2.55 -4.54 20.90
N MET A 160 2.04 -5.64 21.46
CA MET A 160 2.16 -5.95 22.88
C MET A 160 3.36 -6.85 23.22
N MET A 161 4.12 -7.32 22.21
CA MET A 161 5.35 -8.09 22.43
C MET A 161 6.50 -7.20 22.92
N LYS A 162 7.34 -7.76 23.81
CA LYS A 162 8.52 -7.07 24.35
C LYS A 162 9.69 -7.13 23.38
N ASN A 163 10.62 -6.18 23.53
CA ASN A 163 11.94 -6.17 22.88
C ASN A 163 11.87 -6.31 21.35
N GLN A 164 11.00 -5.53 20.70
CA GLN A 164 10.88 -5.53 19.25
C GLN A 164 11.79 -4.46 18.65
N ILE A 165 12.09 -4.59 17.36
CA ILE A 165 12.87 -3.59 16.61
C ILE A 165 11.96 -2.95 15.58
N LEU A 166 11.80 -1.63 15.65
CA LEU A 166 11.19 -0.85 14.61
C LEU A 166 12.23 -0.55 13.52
N ALA A 167 11.89 -0.79 12.26
CA ALA A 167 12.66 -0.38 11.10
C ALA A 167 11.86 0.63 10.28
N VAL A 168 12.47 1.73 9.89
CA VAL A 168 11.85 2.75 9.03
C VAL A 168 12.77 3.08 7.86
N TYR A 169 12.25 2.95 6.65
CA TYR A 169 12.99 3.26 5.44
C TYR A 169 12.23 4.27 4.58
N MET A 170 12.93 5.36 4.24
CA MET A 170 12.54 6.33 3.23
C MET A 170 13.79 6.65 2.42
N GLY A 171 13.86 6.16 1.18
CA GLY A 171 14.99 6.40 0.28
C GLY A 171 14.96 7.82 -0.28
N ASN A 172 15.61 8.77 0.39
CA ASN A 172 15.68 10.16 -0.04
C ASN A 172 17.07 10.51 -0.59
N ILE A 173 17.09 11.41 -1.58
CA ILE A 173 18.31 11.93 -2.21
C ILE A 173 18.34 13.44 -2.00
N VAL A 174 19.47 13.95 -1.51
CA VAL A 174 19.72 15.39 -1.40
C VAL A 174 20.97 15.75 -2.20
N ASP A 175 20.85 16.74 -3.08
CA ASP A 175 21.91 17.29 -3.92
C ASP A 175 21.65 18.78 -4.27
N SER A 176 22.30 19.31 -5.30
CA SER A 176 22.12 20.69 -5.76
C SER A 176 20.75 20.99 -6.36
N THR A 177 20.02 19.95 -6.80
CA THR A 177 18.67 20.03 -7.36
C THR A 177 17.64 19.67 -6.29
N TYR A 178 17.76 18.49 -5.69
CA TYR A 178 16.88 17.96 -4.67
C TYR A 178 17.36 18.41 -3.29
N THR A 179 16.73 19.43 -2.71
CA THR A 179 17.19 20.07 -1.47
C THR A 179 16.32 19.74 -0.26
N GLY A 180 15.22 19.02 -0.47
CA GLY A 180 14.26 18.68 0.57
C GLY A 180 14.74 17.55 1.48
N VAL A 181 14.95 17.86 2.76
CA VAL A 181 15.10 16.89 3.85
C VAL A 181 13.75 16.71 4.53
N TYR A 182 13.37 15.46 4.76
CA TYR A 182 12.15 15.11 5.50
C TYR A 182 12.47 15.01 6.99
N HIS A 183 11.81 15.82 7.81
CA HIS A 183 11.90 15.75 9.27
C HIS A 183 10.67 15.00 9.79
N VAL A 184 10.87 13.86 10.43
CA VAL A 184 9.81 12.91 10.78
C VAL A 184 9.72 12.71 12.29
N GLU A 185 8.49 12.66 12.79
CA GLU A 185 8.15 12.13 14.11
C GLU A 185 7.08 11.05 13.96
N LEU A 186 7.32 9.89 14.58
CA LEU A 186 6.42 8.74 14.59
C LEU A 186 5.93 8.48 16.01
N PHE A 187 4.63 8.60 16.23
CA PHE A 187 3.98 8.31 17.50
C PHE A 187 3.11 7.07 17.39
N ILE A 188 2.90 6.39 18.51
CA ILE A 188 1.83 5.40 18.66
C ILE A 188 0.97 5.76 19.86
N HIS A 189 -0.34 5.72 19.64
CA HIS A 189 -1.38 6.07 20.59
C HIS A 189 -2.17 4.83 20.97
N PHE A 190 -2.12 4.46 22.25
CA PHE A 190 -2.82 3.31 22.80
C PHE A 190 -4.05 3.78 23.57
N TYR A 191 -5.23 3.54 23.03
CA TYR A 191 -6.51 3.92 23.65
C TYR A 191 -7.05 2.75 24.47
N PRO A 192 -7.22 2.90 25.79
CA PRO A 192 -7.87 1.89 26.62
C PRO A 192 -9.27 1.52 26.11
N ALA A 193 -9.77 0.35 26.49
CA ALA A 193 -11.20 0.08 26.36
C ALA A 193 -11.99 1.02 27.29
N GLU A 194 -13.14 1.53 26.83
CA GLU A 194 -14.07 2.21 27.72
C GLU A 194 -14.54 1.21 28.79
N GLU A 195 -14.49 1.61 30.07
CA GLU A 195 -15.13 0.83 31.13
C GLU A 195 -16.63 0.84 30.86
N MET A 196 -17.15 -0.23 30.27
CA MET A 196 -18.59 -0.42 30.19
C MET A 196 -19.09 -0.59 31.63
N TYR A 197 -19.84 0.38 32.14
CA TYR A 197 -20.67 0.19 33.32
C TYR A 197 -21.50 -1.08 33.07
N SER A 198 -21.21 -2.09 33.89
CA SER A 198 -21.82 -3.40 33.84
C SER A 198 -23.32 -3.27 34.05
N ASP A 199 -24.12 -3.32 32.99
CA ASP A 199 -25.54 -3.62 33.19
C ASP A 199 -26.27 -4.33 32.04
N TYR A 200 -25.56 -4.79 31.00
CA TYR A 200 -26.15 -5.76 30.08
C TYR A 200 -25.18 -6.91 29.84
N LYS A 201 -25.47 -8.02 30.55
CA LYS A 201 -25.03 -9.36 30.16
C LYS A 201 -25.32 -9.55 28.67
N ARG A 202 -24.29 -9.43 27.82
CA ARG A 202 -24.40 -9.84 26.44
C ARG A 202 -24.23 -11.37 26.41
N ASN A 203 -25.36 -12.07 26.38
CA ASN A 203 -25.42 -13.37 25.71
C ASN A 203 -25.13 -13.09 24.22
N SER A 204 -23.86 -13.09 23.82
CA SER A 204 -23.50 -13.21 22.40
C SER A 204 -23.19 -14.68 22.14
N ASP A 205 -23.92 -15.26 21.18
CA ASP A 205 -23.60 -16.55 20.60
C ASP A 205 -22.12 -16.61 20.23
N TYR A 206 -21.43 -17.64 20.74
CA TYR A 206 -20.00 -17.89 20.61
C TYR A 206 -19.46 -17.97 19.18
N SER A 207 -20.30 -17.92 18.14
CA SER A 207 -19.89 -18.09 16.75
C SER A 207 -19.49 -16.80 16.02
N TYR A 208 -19.94 -15.62 16.47
CA TYR A 208 -19.60 -14.34 15.81
C TYR A 208 -18.30 -13.70 16.33
N GLU A 209 -17.88 -14.00 17.57
CA GLU A 209 -16.66 -13.45 18.16
C GLU A 209 -15.38 -14.08 17.60
N ALA A 210 -15.44 -15.29 17.06
CA ALA A 210 -14.28 -15.98 16.49
C ALA A 210 -13.78 -15.36 15.17
N PHE A 211 -14.64 -14.69 14.40
CA PHE A 211 -14.24 -14.02 13.16
C PHE A 211 -13.75 -12.59 13.35
N ASP A 212 -14.13 -11.93 14.45
CA ASP A 212 -13.75 -10.55 14.82
C ASP A 212 -12.63 -10.52 15.88
N SER A 213 -12.12 -11.69 16.29
CA SER A 213 -10.95 -11.79 17.16
C SER A 213 -9.68 -11.36 16.42
N ARG A 214 -8.73 -10.80 17.17
CA ARG A 214 -7.43 -10.38 16.63
C ARG A 214 -6.51 -11.59 16.48
N ALA A 215 -5.59 -11.54 15.53
CA ALA A 215 -4.59 -12.60 15.37
C ALA A 215 -3.70 -12.71 16.62
N ASP A 216 -3.47 -13.93 17.07
CA ASP A 216 -2.64 -14.26 18.24
C ASP A 216 -1.15 -14.17 17.92
N LEU A 217 -0.79 -14.42 16.66
CA LEU A 217 0.58 -14.36 16.14
C LEU A 217 0.57 -13.73 14.75
N ILE A 218 1.58 -12.90 14.47
CA ILE A 218 1.77 -12.28 13.16
C ILE A 218 3.21 -12.53 12.72
N LEU A 219 3.37 -13.25 11.61
CA LEU A 219 4.68 -13.58 11.07
C LEU A 219 5.04 -12.63 9.91
N PRO A 220 6.29 -12.13 9.86
CA PRO A 220 6.74 -11.26 8.79
C PRO A 220 7.06 -12.06 7.52
N ILE A 221 6.40 -11.71 6.42
CA ILE A 221 6.74 -12.20 5.07
C ILE A 221 7.39 -11.05 4.30
N SER A 222 8.56 -10.63 4.79
CA SER A 222 9.38 -9.56 4.23
C SER A 222 10.85 -10.01 4.14
N ARG A 223 11.69 -9.20 3.48
CA ARG A 223 13.12 -9.46 3.37
C ARG A 223 13.81 -9.28 4.71
N ASN A 224 14.84 -10.09 4.94
CA ASN A 224 15.65 -10.00 6.15
C ASN A 224 16.67 -8.86 6.05
N MET A 225 16.85 -8.12 7.14
CA MET A 225 17.93 -7.14 7.29
C MET A 225 19.30 -7.83 7.50
N PRO A 226 20.42 -7.14 7.22
CA PRO A 226 20.53 -5.77 6.71
C PRO A 226 20.28 -5.68 5.20
N LEU A 227 19.70 -4.57 4.75
CA LEU A 227 19.46 -4.24 3.35
C LEU A 227 19.93 -2.81 3.10
N ASN A 228 20.23 -2.45 1.86
CA ASN A 228 20.44 -1.06 1.47
C ASN A 228 19.15 -0.46 0.87
N ASP A 229 18.01 -0.92 1.37
CA ASP A 229 16.67 -0.60 0.89
C ASP A 229 15.63 -0.94 1.96
N GLY A 230 14.34 -0.71 1.66
CA GLY A 230 13.21 -1.23 2.44
C GLY A 230 13.17 -2.77 2.49
N LEU A 231 12.32 -3.32 3.35
CA LEU A 231 12.20 -4.78 3.53
C LEU A 231 11.31 -5.45 2.46
N TRP A 232 10.95 -4.73 1.40
CA TRP A 232 10.12 -5.23 0.31
C TRP A 232 10.87 -6.13 -0.64
N PHE A 233 10.21 -7.18 -1.12
CA PHE A 233 10.61 -7.86 -2.34
C PHE A 233 10.34 -6.96 -3.54
N GLU A 234 11.22 -6.98 -4.53
CA GLU A 234 11.03 -6.28 -5.79
C GLU A 234 10.73 -7.31 -6.88
N VAL A 235 9.54 -7.24 -7.47
CA VAL A 235 9.22 -8.02 -8.68
C VAL A 235 9.65 -7.19 -9.90
N GLU A 236 10.65 -7.69 -10.61
CA GLU A 236 11.31 -6.94 -11.69
C GLU A 236 10.58 -7.02 -13.03
N ASN A 237 9.72 -8.02 -13.25
CA ASN A 237 8.91 -8.22 -14.47
C ASN A 237 7.88 -9.34 -14.28
N SER A 238 7.05 -9.58 -15.29
CA SER A 238 5.99 -10.60 -15.28
C SER A 238 6.41 -12.07 -15.09
N THR A 239 7.70 -12.39 -15.23
CA THR A 239 8.23 -13.75 -15.01
C THR A 239 9.01 -13.90 -13.71
N ASP A 240 9.24 -12.78 -13.01
CA ASP A 240 9.97 -12.78 -11.75
C ASP A 240 9.06 -13.23 -10.59
N VAL A 241 9.61 -14.08 -9.73
CA VAL A 241 8.91 -14.69 -8.61
C VAL A 241 9.74 -14.50 -7.35
N GLN A 242 9.18 -13.74 -6.42
CA GLN A 242 9.79 -13.48 -5.12
C GLN A 242 9.22 -14.44 -4.09
N SER A 243 10.02 -14.89 -3.12
CA SER A 243 9.56 -15.89 -2.16
C SER A 243 10.20 -15.76 -0.77
N LYS A 244 9.54 -16.37 0.21
CA LYS A 244 9.96 -16.43 1.61
C LYS A 244 9.58 -17.77 2.22
N GLU A 245 10.50 -18.34 2.99
CA GLU A 245 10.23 -19.51 3.81
C GLU A 245 9.59 -19.09 5.15
N PHE A 246 8.62 -19.89 5.62
CA PHE A 246 7.94 -19.68 6.88
C PHE A 246 7.52 -21.01 7.52
N GLU A 247 7.29 -20.99 8.83
CA GLU A 247 6.75 -22.11 9.60
C GLU A 247 5.60 -21.55 10.46
N ILE A 248 4.55 -22.32 10.64
CA ILE A 248 3.41 -21.93 11.47
C ILE A 248 3.18 -22.93 12.62
N PRO A 249 2.68 -22.49 13.78
CA PRO A 249 2.29 -23.39 14.85
C PRO A 249 1.20 -24.37 14.40
N GLN A 250 1.35 -25.64 14.75
CA GLN A 250 0.42 -26.71 14.34
C GLN A 250 -0.98 -26.57 14.94
N ASN A 251 -1.14 -25.73 15.97
CA ASN A 251 -2.43 -25.40 16.59
C ASN A 251 -3.10 -24.15 15.98
N ALA A 252 -2.62 -23.64 14.83
CA ALA A 252 -3.33 -22.58 14.13
C ALA A 252 -4.64 -23.12 13.53
N TYR A 253 -5.75 -22.39 13.70
CA TYR A 253 -7.06 -22.75 13.14
C TYR A 253 -7.56 -21.74 12.10
N ARG A 254 -6.91 -20.57 12.00
CA ARG A 254 -7.16 -19.56 10.97
C ARG A 254 -5.85 -18.91 10.54
N ALA A 255 -5.74 -18.62 9.26
CA ALA A 255 -4.60 -17.92 8.67
C ALA A 255 -5.05 -16.94 7.58
N VAL A 256 -4.68 -15.68 7.74
CA VAL A 256 -4.95 -14.60 6.78
C VAL A 256 -3.63 -13.95 6.39
N LEU A 257 -3.40 -13.83 5.09
CA LEU A 257 -2.24 -13.15 4.55
C LEU A 257 -2.63 -11.72 4.16
N GLU A 258 -2.07 -10.73 4.85
CA GLU A 258 -2.21 -9.32 4.49
C GLU A 258 -1.04 -8.91 3.58
N ILE A 259 -1.34 -8.46 2.37
CA ILE A 259 -0.35 -8.12 1.34
C ILE A 259 -0.27 -6.60 1.21
N TYR A 260 0.93 -6.07 1.20
CA TYR A 260 1.19 -4.68 0.83
C TYR A 260 1.85 -4.62 -0.54
N VAL A 261 1.39 -3.69 -1.39
CA VAL A 261 1.90 -3.53 -2.75
C VAL A 261 2.03 -2.05 -3.11
N SER A 262 3.10 -1.71 -3.82
CA SER A 262 3.28 -0.43 -4.50
C SER A 262 4.02 -0.66 -5.82
N PHE A 263 3.62 0.05 -6.85
CA PHE A 263 4.10 -0.06 -8.23
C PHE A 263 4.80 1.23 -8.65
N HIS A 264 5.88 1.13 -9.43
CA HIS A 264 6.77 2.25 -9.71
C HIS A 264 7.25 2.22 -11.17
N GLU A 265 8.03 3.24 -11.56
CA GLU A 265 8.65 3.32 -12.88
C GLU A 265 7.62 3.16 -14.02
N ASN A 266 7.83 2.22 -14.94
CA ASN A 266 6.93 2.02 -16.09
C ASN A 266 5.53 1.52 -15.70
N ASP A 267 5.38 1.02 -14.48
CA ASP A 267 4.10 0.61 -13.92
C ASP A 267 3.54 1.63 -12.91
N GLU A 268 4.16 2.78 -12.66
CA GLU A 268 3.56 3.82 -11.79
C GLU A 268 2.15 4.23 -12.26
N PHE A 269 1.93 4.20 -13.58
CA PHE A 269 0.67 4.53 -14.24
C PHE A 269 0.06 3.35 -15.00
N TRP A 270 0.29 2.11 -14.56
CA TRP A 270 -0.07 0.88 -15.29
C TRP A 270 -1.52 0.84 -15.81
N TYR A 271 -2.46 1.45 -15.09
CA TYR A 271 -3.88 1.53 -15.46
C TYR A 271 -4.16 2.38 -16.72
N GLY A 272 -3.19 3.17 -17.17
CA GLY A 272 -3.22 3.89 -18.44
C GLY A 272 -2.48 3.19 -19.58
N ASN A 273 -1.79 2.07 -19.31
CA ASN A 273 -0.92 1.43 -20.30
C ASN A 273 -1.76 0.78 -21.43
N PRO A 274 -1.47 1.09 -22.70
CA PRO A 274 -2.15 0.45 -23.82
C PRO A 274 -1.71 -1.01 -24.03
N PRO A 275 -2.52 -1.82 -24.74
CA PRO A 275 -2.07 -3.13 -25.23
C PRO A 275 -0.89 -3.01 -26.19
N ASN A 276 -0.02 -4.02 -26.19
CA ASN A 276 1.19 -4.04 -27.03
C ASN A 276 0.90 -3.94 -28.54
N ASP A 277 -0.23 -4.48 -29.00
CA ASP A 277 -0.65 -4.39 -30.40
C ASP A 277 -0.98 -2.95 -30.82
N TYR A 278 -1.52 -2.13 -29.91
CA TYR A 278 -1.76 -0.71 -30.16
C TYR A 278 -0.45 0.07 -30.29
N ILE A 279 0.51 -0.19 -29.40
CA ILE A 279 1.86 0.40 -29.47
C ILE A 279 2.51 0.07 -30.81
N ARG A 280 2.47 -1.21 -31.21
CA ARG A 280 3.04 -1.69 -32.48
C ARG A 280 2.36 -1.06 -33.70
N ALA A 281 1.03 -1.01 -33.72
CA ALA A 281 0.28 -0.45 -34.84
C ALA A 281 0.54 1.05 -35.04
N ASN A 282 0.91 1.77 -33.97
CA ASN A 282 1.15 3.21 -33.99
C ASN A 282 2.64 3.59 -33.91
N ASN A 283 3.56 2.63 -33.95
CA ASN A 283 5.01 2.84 -33.83
C ASN A 283 5.42 3.71 -32.62
N LEU A 284 4.77 3.49 -31.47
CA LEU A 284 5.10 4.20 -30.23
C LEU A 284 6.35 3.57 -29.59
N THR A 285 7.36 4.39 -29.28
CA THR A 285 8.66 3.90 -28.74
C THR A 285 8.91 4.24 -27.28
N ASP A 286 8.15 5.18 -26.71
CA ASP A 286 8.30 5.69 -25.34
C ASP A 286 6.97 5.56 -24.58
N THR A 287 6.38 4.36 -24.64
CA THR A 287 5.09 4.09 -24.03
C THR A 287 5.11 2.71 -23.42
N SER A 288 4.93 2.67 -22.10
CA SER A 288 4.78 1.45 -21.33
C SER A 288 3.59 0.63 -21.81
N GLY A 289 3.80 -0.66 -22.03
CA GLY A 289 2.80 -1.57 -22.57
C GLY A 289 2.16 -2.48 -21.53
N ASN A 290 1.84 -3.69 -21.98
CA ASN A 290 1.23 -4.77 -21.21
C ASN A 290 -0.19 -4.51 -20.69
N GLY A 291 -0.89 -3.50 -21.24
CA GLY A 291 -2.29 -3.23 -20.94
C GLY A 291 -2.54 -2.75 -19.50
N ALA A 292 -3.79 -2.38 -19.24
CA ALA A 292 -4.24 -1.73 -18.02
C ALA A 292 -4.67 -2.71 -16.90
N PHE A 293 -4.06 -3.90 -16.82
CA PHE A 293 -4.41 -4.90 -15.81
C PHE A 293 -3.16 -5.55 -15.21
N ARG A 294 -3.14 -5.60 -13.87
CA ARG A 294 -2.09 -6.22 -13.06
C ARG A 294 -2.77 -7.05 -11.98
N GLU A 295 -2.24 -8.23 -11.74
CA GLU A 295 -2.73 -9.15 -10.71
C GLU A 295 -1.54 -9.67 -9.93
N VAL A 296 -1.55 -9.42 -8.62
CA VAL A 296 -0.56 -10.00 -7.70
C VAL A 296 -1.04 -11.40 -7.36
N VAL A 297 -0.31 -12.42 -7.79
CA VAL A 297 -0.64 -13.83 -7.55
C VAL A 297 0.21 -14.35 -6.40
N VAL A 298 -0.44 -15.01 -5.45
CA VAL A 298 0.21 -15.62 -4.29
C VAL A 298 0.08 -17.13 -4.33
N SER A 299 1.20 -17.81 -4.10
CA SER A 299 1.24 -19.27 -3.98
C SER A 299 1.93 -19.72 -2.70
N VAL A 300 1.46 -20.84 -2.15
CA VAL A 300 2.11 -21.58 -1.06
C VAL A 300 2.51 -22.94 -1.59
N ASP A 301 3.80 -23.27 -1.50
CA ASP A 301 4.39 -24.49 -2.08
C ASP A 301 3.98 -24.73 -3.53
N ASP A 302 4.13 -23.68 -4.34
CA ASP A 302 3.82 -23.66 -5.78
C ASP A 302 2.32 -23.88 -6.12
N VAL A 303 1.43 -23.88 -5.11
CA VAL A 303 -0.03 -23.89 -5.28
C VAL A 303 -0.58 -22.49 -5.10
N VAL A 304 -1.28 -21.95 -6.10
CA VAL A 304 -1.94 -20.64 -6.00
C VAL A 304 -3.01 -20.67 -4.90
N VAL A 305 -2.88 -19.77 -3.93
CA VAL A 305 -3.81 -19.64 -2.78
C VAL A 305 -4.71 -18.42 -2.89
N GLY A 306 -4.36 -17.46 -3.75
CA GLY A 306 -5.19 -16.30 -4.03
C GLY A 306 -4.51 -15.28 -4.94
N ALA A 307 -5.25 -14.23 -5.25
CA ALA A 307 -4.77 -13.11 -6.06
C ALA A 307 -5.37 -11.79 -5.58
N VAL A 308 -4.65 -10.69 -5.84
CA VAL A 308 -5.06 -9.33 -5.50
C VAL A 308 -5.01 -8.47 -6.76
N TRP A 309 -6.04 -7.65 -6.95
CA TRP A 309 -6.07 -6.57 -7.93
C TRP A 309 -5.90 -5.24 -7.21
N PRO A 310 -4.69 -4.66 -7.25
CA PRO A 310 -4.40 -3.48 -6.44
C PRO A 310 -5.24 -2.28 -6.88
N PHE A 311 -5.71 -1.51 -5.90
CA PHE A 311 -6.28 -0.19 -6.12
C PHE A 311 -5.24 0.71 -6.81
N THR A 312 -5.70 1.51 -7.76
CA THR A 312 -4.89 2.46 -8.54
C THR A 312 -4.59 3.70 -7.70
N VAL A 313 -3.69 3.58 -6.73
CA VAL A 313 -3.18 4.72 -5.97
C VAL A 313 -2.45 5.66 -6.94
N ILE A 314 -2.81 6.95 -6.91
CA ILE A 314 -2.05 7.99 -7.59
C ILE A 314 -1.17 8.67 -6.55
N TYR A 315 0.14 8.55 -6.71
CA TYR A 315 1.10 9.15 -5.80
C TYR A 315 1.12 10.68 -5.91
N THR A 316 1.79 11.35 -4.96
CA THR A 316 1.68 12.81 -4.85
C THR A 316 2.39 13.57 -5.98
N GLY A 317 3.29 12.92 -6.73
CA GLY A 317 3.88 13.41 -7.97
C GLY A 317 3.16 12.94 -9.25
N GLY A 318 2.22 11.99 -9.13
CA GLY A 318 1.66 11.28 -10.27
C GLY A 318 0.74 12.12 -11.17
N VAL A 319 0.71 11.82 -12.47
CA VAL A 319 -0.11 12.50 -13.52
C VAL A 319 0.18 14.00 -13.67
N ASN A 320 -0.17 14.81 -12.69
CA ASN A 320 0.19 16.21 -12.58
C ASN A 320 0.27 16.61 -11.09
N PRO A 321 1.47 16.93 -10.57
CA PRO A 321 1.66 17.30 -9.16
C PRO A 321 0.77 18.46 -8.69
N LEU A 322 0.31 19.35 -9.58
CA LEU A 322 -0.57 20.46 -9.19
C LEU A 322 -1.97 19.99 -8.75
N LEU A 323 -2.39 18.79 -9.13
CA LEU A 323 -3.65 18.20 -8.68
C LEU A 323 -3.58 17.76 -7.20
N TRP A 324 -2.38 17.49 -6.69
CA TRP A 324 -2.16 16.87 -5.39
C TRP A 324 -1.73 17.85 -4.29
N ARG A 325 -1.98 19.15 -4.49
CA ARG A 325 -1.56 20.23 -3.59
C ARG A 325 -2.76 21.08 -3.16
N PRO A 326 -3.14 21.11 -1.86
CA PRO A 326 -2.59 20.34 -0.72
C PRO A 326 -3.27 18.99 -0.47
N ILE A 327 -4.22 18.59 -1.32
CA ILE A 327 -5.02 17.37 -1.13
C ILE A 327 -4.36 16.25 -1.91
N SER A 328 -3.85 15.21 -1.25
CA SER A 328 -3.21 14.08 -1.92
C SER A 328 -4.22 13.07 -2.48
N GLY A 329 -3.75 12.16 -3.33
CA GLY A 329 -4.55 11.07 -3.89
C GLY A 329 -5.06 10.11 -2.81
N ILE A 330 -6.19 9.45 -3.06
CA ILE A 330 -6.76 8.46 -2.15
C ILE A 330 -5.78 7.29 -1.99
N GLY A 331 -5.46 6.91 -0.76
CA GLY A 331 -4.50 5.87 -0.43
C GLY A 331 -3.04 6.25 -0.67
N SER A 332 -2.70 7.52 -0.88
CA SER A 332 -1.30 7.93 -1.11
C SER A 332 -0.54 8.10 0.21
N PHE A 333 -1.19 8.58 1.25
CA PHE A 333 -0.61 8.75 2.58
C PHE A 333 -0.74 7.50 3.46
N ASP A 334 -1.76 6.66 3.22
CA ASP A 334 -1.87 5.31 3.81
C ASP A 334 -2.19 4.32 2.70
N LEU A 335 -1.16 3.67 2.16
CA LEU A 335 -1.34 2.74 1.03
C LEU A 335 -2.18 1.53 1.48
N PRO A 336 -3.14 1.06 0.64
CA PRO A 336 -3.96 -0.08 0.98
C PRO A 336 -3.15 -1.37 1.15
N SER A 337 -3.59 -2.21 2.08
CA SER A 337 -3.23 -3.63 2.16
C SER A 337 -4.43 -4.51 1.80
N TYR A 338 -4.17 -5.76 1.45
CA TYR A 338 -5.16 -6.69 0.91
C TYR A 338 -5.09 -8.04 1.62
N ASP A 339 -6.23 -8.54 2.11
CA ASP A 339 -6.29 -9.77 2.87
C ASP A 339 -6.66 -10.96 1.96
N ILE A 340 -5.86 -12.04 2.01
CA ILE A 340 -6.17 -13.35 1.41
C ILE A 340 -6.38 -14.36 2.54
N GLU A 341 -7.58 -14.92 2.63
CA GLU A 341 -7.92 -15.97 3.60
C GLU A 341 -7.33 -17.31 3.13
N ILE A 342 -6.23 -17.75 3.76
CA ILE A 342 -5.55 -19.02 3.43
C ILE A 342 -5.92 -20.16 4.38
N THR A 343 -6.87 -19.94 5.30
CA THR A 343 -7.41 -20.97 6.20
C THR A 343 -7.75 -22.30 5.51
N PRO A 344 -8.39 -22.33 4.32
CA PRO A 344 -8.67 -23.60 3.62
C PRO A 344 -7.42 -24.43 3.26
N PHE A 345 -6.23 -23.82 3.28
CA PHE A 345 -4.96 -24.48 2.96
C PHE A 345 -4.21 -24.98 4.21
N LEU A 346 -4.68 -24.66 5.43
CA LEU A 346 -4.04 -25.06 6.69
C LEU A 346 -3.80 -26.57 6.79
N GLY A 347 -4.71 -27.40 6.28
CA GLY A 347 -4.54 -28.86 6.28
C GLY A 347 -3.30 -29.35 5.54
N LYS A 348 -2.70 -28.53 4.68
CA LYS A 348 -1.44 -28.83 3.96
C LYS A 348 -0.20 -28.24 4.62
N ILE A 349 -0.37 -27.21 5.46
CA ILE A 349 0.75 -26.42 6.02
C ILE A 349 0.89 -26.50 7.55
N LEU A 350 0.06 -27.32 8.20
CA LEU A 350 0.14 -27.64 9.65
C LEU A 350 0.90 -28.96 9.92
N ASP A 351 1.87 -29.30 9.07
CA ASP A 351 2.65 -30.53 9.20
C ASP A 351 3.91 -30.37 10.06
N GLY A 352 4.23 -29.13 10.48
CA GLY A 352 5.41 -28.79 11.28
C GLY A 352 6.69 -28.63 10.44
N ASN A 353 6.57 -28.60 9.11
CA ASN A 353 7.67 -28.33 8.20
C ASN A 353 7.72 -26.85 7.81
N THR A 354 8.83 -26.47 7.18
CA THR A 354 8.96 -25.17 6.52
C THR A 354 8.24 -25.19 5.18
N HIS A 355 7.43 -24.16 4.93
CA HIS A 355 6.72 -23.92 3.69
C HIS A 355 7.25 -22.67 2.99
N LYS A 356 6.97 -22.54 1.70
CA LYS A 356 7.42 -21.41 0.88
C LYS A 356 6.21 -20.64 0.38
N ILE A 357 6.13 -19.36 0.73
CA ILE A 357 5.18 -18.43 0.12
C ILE A 357 5.86 -17.65 -0.99
N SER A 358 5.18 -17.47 -2.12
CA SER A 358 5.73 -16.79 -3.30
C SER A 358 4.74 -15.77 -3.88
N PHE A 359 5.30 -14.71 -4.47
CA PHE A 359 4.60 -13.58 -5.07
C PHE A 359 5.05 -13.42 -6.52
N SER A 360 4.12 -13.13 -7.41
CA SER A 360 4.38 -12.71 -8.79
C SER A 360 3.34 -11.68 -9.22
N VAL A 361 3.63 -10.92 -10.27
CA VAL A 361 2.69 -9.93 -10.80
C VAL A 361 2.47 -10.17 -12.28
N THR A 362 1.23 -10.50 -12.67
CA THR A 362 0.91 -10.70 -14.07
C THR A 362 1.08 -9.40 -14.84
N ASN A 363 1.61 -9.49 -16.07
CA ASN A 363 1.83 -8.35 -16.96
C ASN A 363 2.77 -7.25 -16.44
N ALA A 364 3.46 -7.46 -15.31
CA ALA A 364 4.37 -6.47 -14.75
C ALA A 364 5.51 -6.10 -15.71
N LEU A 365 5.84 -4.82 -15.72
CA LEU A 365 6.98 -4.24 -16.43
C LEU A 365 8.21 -4.22 -15.54
N ASN A 366 8.23 -3.39 -14.49
CA ASN A 366 9.32 -3.33 -13.51
C ASN A 366 8.91 -2.64 -12.21
N VAL A 367 9.69 -2.91 -11.15
CA VAL A 367 9.66 -2.30 -9.82
C VAL A 367 8.27 -2.36 -9.15
N TRP A 368 7.92 -3.57 -8.71
CA TRP A 368 6.79 -3.80 -7.82
C TRP A 368 7.30 -4.19 -6.45
N TYR A 369 7.10 -3.32 -5.46
CA TYR A 369 7.44 -3.62 -4.07
C TYR A 369 6.29 -4.36 -3.40
N ILE A 370 6.58 -5.59 -2.96
CA ILE A 370 5.62 -6.50 -2.34
C ILE A 370 6.23 -7.06 -1.05
N ASP A 371 5.42 -7.14 -0.01
CA ASP A 371 5.66 -7.98 1.15
C ASP A 371 4.29 -8.34 1.76
N ALA A 372 4.31 -9.15 2.82
CA ALA A 372 3.07 -9.53 3.50
C ALA A 372 3.27 -9.77 4.99
N ASN A 373 2.14 -9.83 5.71
CA ASN A 373 2.05 -10.23 7.09
C ASN A 373 1.11 -11.44 7.18
N LEU A 374 1.60 -12.54 7.76
CA LEU A 374 0.79 -13.73 7.99
C LEU A 374 0.18 -13.67 9.39
N HIS A 375 -1.11 -13.34 9.44
CA HIS A 375 -1.93 -13.29 10.65
C HIS A 375 -2.45 -14.68 10.98
N LEU A 376 -2.20 -15.16 12.19
CA LEU A 376 -2.54 -16.50 12.66
C LEU A 376 -3.38 -16.44 13.92
N TRP A 377 -4.44 -17.25 13.96
CA TRP A 377 -5.22 -17.50 15.16
C TRP A 377 -4.95 -18.91 15.66
N LEU A 378 -4.66 -19.02 16.95
CA LEU A 378 -4.15 -20.23 17.58
C LEU A 378 -5.15 -20.78 18.60
N ASP A 379 -5.35 -22.09 18.62
CA ASP A 379 -6.10 -22.74 19.68
C ASP A 379 -5.19 -22.97 20.89
N GLU A 380 -5.34 -22.14 21.93
CA GLU A 380 -4.58 -22.28 23.18
C GLU A 380 -4.82 -23.62 23.91
N LYS A 381 -5.92 -24.31 23.61
CA LYS A 381 -6.30 -25.57 24.27
C LYS A 381 -5.82 -26.81 23.53
N SER A 382 -5.32 -26.66 22.30
CA SER A 382 -4.82 -27.77 21.51
C SER A 382 -3.35 -27.59 21.15
N ILE A 383 -2.64 -28.71 21.05
CA ILE A 383 -1.28 -28.75 20.51
C ILE A 383 -1.32 -28.79 18.98
N LYS A 384 -2.42 -29.28 18.40
CA LYS A 384 -2.59 -29.46 16.96
C LYS A 384 -4.05 -29.28 16.55
N THR A 385 -4.28 -28.53 15.47
CA THR A 385 -5.60 -28.45 14.83
C THR A 385 -5.83 -29.70 13.99
N GLU A 386 -6.97 -30.35 14.19
CA GLU A 386 -7.42 -31.51 13.42
C GLU A 386 -8.67 -31.12 12.63
N GLY A 387 -8.76 -31.56 11.38
CA GLY A 387 -9.84 -31.23 10.43
C GLY A 387 -10.70 -32.43 10.07
#